data_AF-B5VUV1-F1
#
_entry.id   AF-B5VUV1-F1
#
_cell.length_a   1.000
_cell.length_b   1.000
_cell.length_c   1.000
_cell.angle_alpha   90.00
_cell.angle_beta   90.00
_cell.angle_gamma   90.00
#
_symmetry.space_group_name_H-M   'P 1'
#
loop_
_entity.id
_entity.type
_entity.pdbx_description
1 polymer ?
#
loop_
_entity_poly.entity_id
_entity_poly.type
_entity_poly.pdbx_seq_one_letter_code
_entity_poly.pdbx_strand_id
1 'polypeptide(L)'
;MYTLHQINLKYRPPLAKLLGNKGIYQPWDFRNLFRSYVLCLVLLVLIVFGFPEPSHADIITVDVAVEQSKYNNESWDVLNGAPDLAICLSNQRLGTVCIPDGSTPDSIKNPNCSNSYLCRFSLSAPPNAEFKVSVVDVDVMFNDIIGAGWCRQGMTCEIGQAKVAIK
;
A
#
# COMPACT_ATOMS: atom_id res chain seq x y z
N MET A 1 90.75 61.38 -11.13
CA MET A 1 90.89 59.99 -11.63
C MET A 1 89.97 59.11 -10.80
N TYR A 2 88.81 58.74 -11.33
CA TYR A 2 87.87 57.83 -10.69
C TYR A 2 87.52 56.72 -11.67
N THR A 3 87.63 55.50 -11.17
CA THR A 3 87.61 54.22 -11.86
C THR A 3 86.17 53.87 -12.26
N LEU A 4 85.94 53.62 -13.55
CA LEU A 4 84.68 53.06 -14.06
C LEU A 4 84.59 51.57 -13.70
N HIS A 5 83.66 51.22 -12.82
CA HIS A 5 83.25 49.82 -12.63
C HIS A 5 82.38 49.36 -13.81
N GLN A 6 82.91 48.43 -14.61
CA GLN A 6 82.14 47.69 -15.59
C GLN A 6 81.18 46.72 -14.89
N ILE A 7 79.88 46.92 -15.11
CA ILE A 7 78.84 45.99 -14.68
C ILE A 7 78.78 44.86 -15.72
N ASN A 8 79.14 43.66 -15.25
CA ASN A 8 79.15 42.42 -16.01
C ASN A 8 77.70 41.92 -16.14
N LEU A 9 77.03 42.22 -17.26
CA LEU A 9 75.69 41.72 -17.58
C LEU A 9 75.77 40.24 -17.95
N LYS A 10 75.70 39.40 -16.91
CA LYS A 10 75.61 37.95 -17.01
C LYS A 10 74.26 37.58 -17.64
N TYR A 11 74.36 37.10 -18.89
CA TYR A 11 73.34 36.42 -19.68
C TYR A 11 72.37 35.58 -18.82
N ARG A 12 71.08 35.92 -18.81
CA ARG A 12 70.00 35.04 -18.32
C ARG A 12 69.40 34.31 -19.53
N PRO A 13 69.32 32.97 -19.53
CA PRO A 13 68.62 32.23 -20.57
C PRO A 13 67.10 32.44 -20.43
N PRO A 14 66.33 32.25 -21.52
CA PRO A 14 64.91 32.59 -21.54
C PRO A 14 64.10 31.69 -20.59
N LEU A 15 63.26 32.34 -19.80
CA LEU A 15 62.30 31.78 -18.85
C LEU A 15 61.10 31.10 -19.55
N ALA A 16 61.35 30.41 -20.67
CA ALA A 16 60.32 29.82 -21.53
C ALA A 16 60.22 28.28 -21.41
N LYS A 17 60.79 27.70 -20.35
CA LYS A 17 60.82 26.23 -20.16
C LYS A 17 60.44 25.73 -18.76
N LEU A 18 59.80 26.58 -17.95
CA LEU A 18 59.33 26.21 -16.60
C LEU A 18 57.80 26.11 -16.44
N LEU A 19 57.04 26.40 -17.49
CA LEU A 19 55.66 25.92 -17.60
C LEU A 19 55.71 24.69 -18.49
N GLY A 20 55.86 23.54 -17.84
CA GLY A 20 55.63 22.24 -18.45
C GLY A 20 54.21 22.23 -19.02
N ASN A 21 54.13 22.52 -20.30
CA ASN A 21 52.96 22.39 -21.13
C ASN A 21 52.66 20.88 -21.26
N LYS A 22 52.10 20.30 -20.20
CA LYS A 22 51.25 19.12 -20.27
C LYS A 22 49.82 19.61 -20.12
N GLY A 23 49.38 20.40 -21.09
CA GLY A 23 47.98 20.40 -21.50
C GLY A 23 47.61 19.01 -22.01
N ILE A 24 47.56 18.04 -21.11
CA ILE A 24 46.82 16.81 -21.34
C ILE A 24 45.39 17.19 -21.01
N TYR A 25 44.73 17.86 -21.95
CA TYR A 25 43.30 17.62 -22.10
C TYR A 25 43.21 16.12 -22.34
N GLN A 26 42.99 15.34 -21.28
CA GLN A 26 42.44 14.02 -21.48
C GLN A 26 41.12 14.29 -22.20
N PRO A 27 40.94 13.83 -23.45
CA PRO A 27 39.64 13.95 -24.09
C PRO A 27 38.70 13.25 -23.14
N TRP A 28 37.76 14.01 -22.56
CA TRP A 28 36.71 13.47 -21.72
C TRP A 28 36.18 12.24 -22.44
N ASP A 29 36.24 11.08 -21.81
CA ASP A 29 35.76 9.85 -22.44
C ASP A 29 34.23 9.92 -22.45
N PHE A 30 33.70 10.68 -23.41
CA PHE A 30 32.28 10.92 -23.61
C PHE A 30 31.54 9.59 -23.83
N ARG A 31 32.22 8.52 -24.26
CA ARG A 31 31.62 7.19 -24.39
C ARG A 31 31.33 6.59 -23.02
N ASN A 32 32.21 6.76 -22.04
CA ASN A 32 31.97 6.27 -20.68
C ASN A 32 30.90 7.10 -19.96
N LEU A 33 30.90 8.42 -20.14
CA LEU A 33 29.85 9.30 -19.60
C LEU A 33 28.47 8.97 -20.20
N PHE A 34 28.38 8.77 -21.52
CA PHE A 34 27.15 8.39 -22.19
C PHE A 34 26.66 7.00 -21.74
N ARG A 35 27.56 6.03 -21.61
CA ARG A 35 27.23 4.69 -21.09
C ARG A 35 26.70 4.73 -19.66
N SER A 36 27.35 5.50 -18.77
CA SER A 36 26.88 5.69 -17.40
C SER A 36 25.51 6.36 -17.36
N TYR A 37 25.28 7.38 -18.18
CA TYR A 37 23.99 8.07 -18.26
C TYR A 37 22.87 7.13 -18.74
N VAL A 38 23.11 6.38 -19.81
CA VAL A 38 22.15 5.39 -20.34
C VAL A 38 21.85 4.32 -19.29
N LEU A 39 22.87 3.82 -18.58
CA LEU A 39 22.69 2.80 -17.54
C LEU A 39 21.88 3.34 -16.35
N CYS A 40 22.15 4.56 -15.90
CA CYS A 40 21.35 5.24 -14.87
C CYS A 40 19.90 5.45 -15.33
N LEU A 41 19.67 5.82 -16.59
CA LEU A 41 18.34 6.06 -17.12
C LEU A 41 17.55 4.75 -17.24
N VAL A 42 18.19 3.67 -17.68
CA VAL A 42 17.58 2.32 -17.70
C VAL A 42 17.25 1.86 -16.28
N LEU A 43 18.16 2.02 -15.32
CA LEU A 43 17.90 1.70 -13.91
C LEU A 43 16.73 2.51 -13.33
N LEU A 44 16.66 3.80 -13.64
CA LEU A 44 15.59 4.66 -13.18
C LEU A 44 14.24 4.25 -13.78
N VAL A 45 14.20 3.92 -15.07
CA VAL A 45 13.02 3.35 -15.73
C VAL A 45 12.62 2.03 -15.07
N LEU A 46 13.57 1.12 -14.82
CA LEU A 46 13.29 -0.15 -14.14
C LEU A 46 12.78 0.04 -12.71
N ILE A 47 13.23 1.08 -11.99
CA ILE A 47 12.70 1.38 -10.66
C ILE A 47 11.29 1.96 -10.75
N VAL A 48 11.06 2.94 -11.64
CA VAL A 48 9.74 3.60 -11.78
C VAL A 48 8.66 2.63 -12.28
N PHE A 49 9.00 1.72 -13.19
CA PHE A 49 8.04 0.75 -13.74
C PHE A 49 8.08 -0.61 -13.06
N GLY A 50 9.17 -0.97 -12.38
CA GLY A 50 9.32 -2.23 -11.65
C GLY A 50 8.70 -2.22 -10.25
N PHE A 51 8.48 -1.03 -9.68
CA PHE A 51 7.79 -0.86 -8.41
C PHE A 51 6.52 -0.03 -8.65
N PRO A 52 5.40 -0.65 -9.09
CA PRO A 52 4.11 0.03 -9.07
C PRO A 52 3.85 0.55 -7.66
N GLU A 53 3.24 1.75 -7.56
CA GLU A 53 2.94 2.38 -6.28
C GLU A 53 2.31 1.37 -5.30
N PRO A 54 2.70 1.37 -4.01
CA PRO A 54 2.09 0.50 -3.03
C PRO A 54 0.58 0.72 -3.10
N SER A 55 -0.19 -0.34 -3.34
CA SER A 55 -1.64 -0.23 -3.30
C SER A 55 -2.02 0.22 -1.90
N HIS A 56 -2.32 1.51 -1.74
CA HIS A 56 -2.69 2.07 -0.47
C HIS A 56 -3.91 1.31 0.02
N ALA A 57 -3.78 0.67 1.19
CA ALA A 57 -4.89 0.03 1.86
C ALA A 57 -5.49 1.07 2.80
N ASP A 58 -6.78 1.33 2.64
CA ASP A 58 -7.52 2.26 3.48
C ASP A 58 -8.31 1.49 4.52
N ILE A 59 -8.50 2.11 5.69
CA ILE A 59 -9.42 1.58 6.69
C ILE A 59 -10.83 1.88 6.24
N ILE A 60 -11.56 0.85 5.85
CA ILE A 60 -12.99 0.93 5.53
C ILE A 60 -13.82 0.55 6.75
N THR A 61 -15.01 1.14 6.82
CA THR A 61 -16.03 0.79 7.82
C THR A 61 -17.18 0.07 7.17
N VAL A 62 -17.58 -1.06 7.73
CA VAL A 62 -18.73 -1.84 7.23
C VAL A 62 -19.79 -1.89 8.32
N ASP A 63 -20.89 -1.20 8.09
CA ASP A 63 -22.08 -1.24 8.94
C ASP A 63 -23.00 -2.37 8.44
N VAL A 64 -23.37 -3.30 9.32
CA VAL A 64 -24.23 -4.45 9.01
C VAL A 64 -25.46 -4.38 9.90
N ALA A 65 -26.64 -4.38 9.28
CA ALA A 65 -27.93 -4.54 9.96
C ALA A 65 -28.58 -5.85 9.48
N VAL A 66 -29.16 -6.62 10.39
CA VAL A 66 -29.81 -7.91 10.09
C VAL A 66 -31.26 -7.89 10.55
N GLU A 67 -32.12 -8.59 9.82
CA GLU A 67 -33.52 -8.80 10.22
C GLU A 67 -33.64 -9.50 11.58
N GLN A 68 -34.72 -9.22 12.30
CA GLN A 68 -34.94 -9.73 13.66
C GLN A 68 -35.10 -11.27 13.72
N SER A 69 -35.55 -11.88 12.63
CA SER A 69 -35.82 -13.32 12.51
C SER A 69 -35.35 -13.86 11.16
N LYS A 70 -35.17 -15.18 11.07
CA LYS A 70 -34.95 -15.90 9.81
C LYS A 70 -36.16 -15.76 8.88
N TYR A 71 -35.97 -16.05 7.59
CA TYR A 71 -36.99 -15.88 6.55
C TYR A 71 -38.28 -16.70 6.80
N ASN A 72 -38.18 -17.76 7.60
CA ASN A 72 -39.26 -18.65 8.01
C ASN A 72 -39.88 -18.26 9.37
N ASN A 73 -39.58 -17.06 9.88
CA ASN A 73 -39.95 -16.55 11.21
C ASN A 73 -39.35 -17.34 12.39
N GLU A 74 -38.36 -18.19 12.17
CA GLU A 74 -37.59 -18.79 13.26
C GLU A 74 -36.59 -17.77 13.83
N SER A 75 -36.23 -17.97 15.09
CA SER A 75 -35.15 -17.22 15.73
C SER A 75 -33.80 -17.57 15.12
N TRP A 76 -32.83 -16.67 15.28
CA TRP A 76 -31.45 -16.88 14.84
C TRP A 76 -30.83 -18.09 15.57
N ASP A 77 -30.89 -18.08 16.91
CA ASP A 77 -30.37 -19.18 17.72
C ASP A 77 -31.46 -20.15 18.21
N VAL A 78 -31.03 -21.38 18.53
CA VAL A 78 -31.85 -22.50 19.04
C VAL A 78 -32.64 -22.17 20.32
N LEU A 79 -32.26 -21.13 21.07
CA LEU A 79 -32.92 -20.70 22.32
C LEU A 79 -33.65 -19.35 22.21
N ASN A 80 -34.12 -18.98 21.02
CA ASN A 80 -34.67 -17.65 20.74
C ASN A 80 -33.66 -16.52 20.98
N GLY A 81 -32.38 -16.81 20.72
CA GLY A 81 -31.29 -15.86 20.81
C GLY A 81 -31.17 -14.98 19.57
N ALA A 82 -30.29 -14.00 19.69
CA ALA A 82 -30.03 -13.00 18.67
C ALA A 82 -28.67 -13.33 18.01
N PRO A 83 -28.48 -12.99 16.73
CA PRO A 83 -27.37 -13.53 15.96
C PRO A 83 -26.01 -13.01 16.45
N ASP A 84 -25.00 -13.87 16.37
CA ASP A 84 -23.59 -13.57 16.62
C ASP A 84 -22.90 -13.21 15.30
N LEU A 85 -22.96 -11.92 14.93
CA LEU A 85 -22.59 -11.47 13.60
C LEU A 85 -21.07 -11.53 13.31
N ALA A 86 -20.74 -12.22 12.22
CA ALA A 86 -19.47 -12.12 11.52
C ALA A 86 -19.65 -11.64 10.07
N ILE A 87 -18.61 -11.01 9.53
CA ILE A 87 -18.55 -10.60 8.12
C ILE A 87 -17.30 -11.13 7.46
N CYS A 88 -17.45 -11.65 6.24
CA CYS A 88 -16.34 -11.96 5.34
C CYS A 88 -16.38 -11.06 4.11
N LEU A 89 -15.25 -10.43 3.79
CA LEU A 89 -15.05 -9.62 2.60
C LEU A 89 -14.01 -10.28 1.70
N SER A 90 -14.37 -10.47 0.44
CA SER A 90 -13.48 -11.08 -0.55
C SER A 90 -13.32 -10.18 -1.78
N ASN A 91 -12.08 -9.96 -2.20
CA ASN A 91 -11.72 -9.31 -3.46
C ASN A 91 -10.39 -9.89 -3.97
N GLN A 92 -10.15 -9.87 -5.29
CA GLN A 92 -8.93 -10.40 -5.90
C GLN A 92 -7.63 -9.84 -5.29
N ARG A 93 -7.61 -8.58 -4.85
CA ARG A 93 -6.43 -7.94 -4.25
C ARG A 93 -6.30 -8.20 -2.75
N LEU A 94 -7.42 -8.32 -2.05
CA LEU A 94 -7.46 -8.49 -0.59
C LEU A 94 -7.36 -9.97 -0.18
N GLY A 95 -7.71 -10.90 -1.08
CA GLY A 95 -8.08 -12.25 -0.67
C GLY A 95 -9.42 -12.21 0.08
N THR A 96 -9.62 -13.15 0.99
CA THR A 96 -10.81 -13.19 1.87
C THR A 96 -10.38 -12.87 3.30
N VAL A 97 -11.07 -11.91 3.92
CA VAL A 97 -10.87 -11.51 5.31
C VAL A 97 -12.19 -11.63 6.05
N CYS A 98 -12.20 -12.36 7.16
CA CYS A 98 -13.38 -12.53 8.02
C CYS A 98 -13.16 -11.85 9.38
N ILE A 99 -14.20 -11.22 9.93
CA ILE A 99 -14.17 -10.55 11.23
C ILE A 99 -15.43 -10.92 12.02
N PRO A 100 -15.30 -11.44 13.25
CA PRO A 100 -14.05 -11.92 13.85
C PRO A 100 -13.46 -13.09 13.02
N ASP A 101 -12.12 -13.20 12.96
CA ASP A 101 -11.44 -14.26 12.20
C ASP A 101 -11.38 -15.60 12.95
N GLY A 102 -11.58 -15.56 14.26
CA GLY A 102 -11.57 -16.72 15.15
C GLY A 102 -10.23 -17.46 15.23
N SER A 103 -9.14 -16.89 14.68
CA SER A 103 -7.89 -17.63 14.48
C SER A 103 -7.04 -17.72 15.76
N THR A 104 -7.04 -16.66 16.58
CA THR A 104 -6.46 -16.64 17.93
C THR A 104 -7.24 -15.72 18.85
N PRO A 105 -7.32 -15.96 20.18
CA PRO A 105 -8.03 -15.09 21.11
C PRO A 105 -7.55 -13.62 21.08
N ASP A 106 -6.26 -13.41 20.84
CA ASP A 106 -5.62 -12.08 20.81
C ASP A 106 -5.78 -11.37 19.45
N SER A 107 -6.18 -12.08 18.39
CA SER A 107 -6.45 -11.51 17.05
C SER A 107 -7.92 -11.18 16.82
N ILE A 108 -8.81 -11.49 17.78
CA ILE A 108 -10.24 -11.22 17.67
C ILE A 108 -10.47 -9.71 17.70
N LYS A 109 -10.49 -9.10 16.51
CA LYS A 109 -11.03 -7.75 16.32
C LYS A 109 -12.53 -7.83 16.52
N ASN A 110 -12.97 -7.57 17.75
CA ASN A 110 -14.39 -7.54 18.06
C ASN A 110 -15.08 -6.42 17.27
N PRO A 111 -16.19 -6.70 16.59
CA PRO A 111 -17.00 -5.65 16.00
C PRO A 111 -17.57 -4.72 17.07
N ASN A 112 -17.81 -3.47 16.69
CA ASN A 112 -18.54 -2.54 17.54
C ASN A 112 -20.03 -2.71 17.28
N CYS A 113 -20.71 -3.46 18.15
CA CYS A 113 -22.13 -3.75 18.03
C CYS A 113 -22.93 -2.89 19.00
N SER A 114 -23.90 -2.13 18.48
CA SER A 114 -24.87 -1.43 19.35
C SER A 114 -25.88 -2.41 19.95
N ASN A 115 -26.16 -3.49 19.22
CA ASN A 115 -26.91 -4.67 19.65
C ASN A 115 -26.55 -5.83 18.70
N SER A 116 -27.04 -7.04 18.98
CA SER A 116 -26.77 -8.24 18.17
C SER A 116 -27.23 -8.18 16.71
N TYR A 117 -28.11 -7.25 16.34
CA TYR A 117 -28.62 -7.09 14.97
C TYR A 117 -27.92 -5.95 14.20
N LEU A 118 -27.08 -5.16 14.87
CA LEU A 118 -26.44 -3.97 14.29
C LEU A 118 -24.99 -3.85 14.76
N CYS A 119 -24.08 -4.20 13.86
CA CYS A 119 -22.64 -4.22 14.11
C CYS A 119 -21.87 -3.40 13.09
N ARG A 120 -20.81 -2.75 13.57
CA ARG A 120 -19.83 -2.03 12.77
C ARG A 120 -18.51 -2.77 12.79
N PHE A 121 -18.00 -3.07 11.61
CA PHE A 121 -16.70 -3.70 11.38
C PHE A 121 -15.72 -2.69 10.79
N SER A 122 -14.44 -2.79 11.13
CA SER A 122 -13.39 -1.94 10.57
C SER A 122 -12.23 -2.81 10.10
N LEU A 123 -11.86 -2.65 8.82
CA LEU A 123 -10.80 -3.46 8.21
C LEU A 123 -10.02 -2.66 7.19
N SER A 124 -8.79 -3.11 6.92
CA SER A 124 -7.95 -2.55 5.87
C SER A 124 -8.31 -3.20 4.54
N ALA A 125 -8.68 -2.40 3.54
CA ALA A 125 -9.06 -2.89 2.23
C ALA A 125 -8.61 -1.93 1.10
N PRO A 126 -8.51 -2.42 -0.15
CA PRO A 126 -8.20 -1.55 -1.29
C PRO A 126 -9.31 -0.49 -1.50
N PRO A 127 -8.98 0.77 -1.81
CA PRO A 127 -9.95 1.84 -2.01
C PRO A 127 -10.77 1.63 -3.28
N ASN A 128 -12.01 2.12 -3.27
CA ASN A 128 -12.96 2.07 -4.38
C ASN A 128 -13.20 0.66 -4.93
N ALA A 129 -12.99 -0.37 -4.10
CA ALA A 129 -13.15 -1.75 -4.51
C ALA A 129 -14.60 -2.24 -4.41
N GLU A 130 -14.88 -3.27 -5.19
CA GLU A 130 -16.08 -4.08 -5.08
C GLU A 130 -15.73 -5.37 -4.35
N PHE A 131 -16.52 -5.71 -3.34
CA PHE A 131 -16.29 -6.85 -2.47
C PHE A 131 -17.41 -7.85 -2.60
N LYS A 132 -17.06 -9.13 -2.63
CA LYS A 132 -18.01 -10.19 -2.31
C LYS A 132 -18.13 -10.24 -0.79
N VAL A 133 -19.29 -9.89 -0.28
CA VAL A 133 -19.64 -9.87 1.13
C VAL A 133 -20.38 -11.15 1.50
N SER A 134 -20.07 -11.71 2.66
CA SER A 134 -20.89 -12.72 3.34
C SER A 134 -21.12 -12.29 4.78
N VAL A 135 -22.37 -12.23 5.21
CA VAL A 135 -22.79 -12.00 6.59
C VAL A 135 -23.22 -13.35 7.16
N VAL A 136 -22.68 -13.68 8.32
CA VAL A 136 -22.79 -15.01 8.93
C VAL A 136 -23.17 -14.86 10.39
N ASP A 137 -24.08 -15.72 10.82
CA ASP A 137 -24.39 -15.97 12.22
C ASP A 137 -23.45 -17.06 12.74
N VAL A 138 -22.66 -16.77 13.77
CA VAL A 138 -21.62 -17.67 14.27
C VAL A 138 -22.12 -18.45 15.47
N ASP A 139 -22.63 -19.65 15.20
CA ASP A 139 -23.06 -20.58 16.24
C ASP A 139 -21.96 -21.58 16.63
N VAL A 140 -22.11 -22.14 17.83
CA VAL A 140 -21.26 -23.22 18.35
C VAL A 140 -21.33 -24.49 17.48
N MET A 141 -22.48 -24.77 16.86
CA MET A 141 -22.70 -26.00 16.09
C MET A 141 -22.62 -25.81 14.58
N PHE A 142 -23.29 -24.80 14.02
CA PHE A 142 -23.37 -24.57 12.58
C PHE A 142 -23.50 -23.09 12.26
N ASN A 143 -22.52 -22.53 11.56
CA ASN A 143 -22.62 -21.15 11.10
C ASN A 143 -23.72 -21.01 10.03
N ASP A 144 -24.65 -20.08 10.26
CA ASP A 144 -25.75 -19.80 9.32
C ASP A 144 -25.42 -18.61 8.42
N ILE A 145 -25.56 -18.77 7.11
CA ILE A 145 -25.38 -17.66 6.17
C ILE A 145 -26.64 -16.80 6.18
N ILE A 146 -26.51 -15.58 6.72
CA ILE A 146 -27.58 -14.57 6.74
C ILE A 146 -27.77 -13.98 5.33
N GLY A 147 -26.66 -13.73 4.63
CA GLY A 147 -26.69 -13.16 3.29
C GLY A 147 -25.32 -13.10 2.64
N ALA A 148 -25.28 -13.24 1.31
CA ALA A 148 -24.07 -13.10 0.53
C ALA A 148 -24.34 -12.41 -0.80
N GLY A 149 -23.44 -11.55 -1.24
CA GLY A 149 -23.59 -10.80 -2.48
C GLY A 149 -22.42 -9.87 -2.76
N TRP A 150 -22.49 -9.14 -3.86
CA TRP A 150 -21.49 -8.13 -4.21
C TRP A 150 -21.92 -6.77 -3.67
N CYS A 151 -20.99 -6.06 -3.03
CA CYS A 151 -21.21 -4.70 -2.58
C CYS A 151 -19.95 -3.87 -2.79
N ARG A 152 -20.13 -2.67 -3.35
CA ARG A 152 -19.03 -1.76 -3.64
C ARG A 152 -18.94 -0.67 -2.58
N GLN A 153 -17.70 -0.25 -2.29
CA GLN A 153 -17.43 0.82 -1.34
C GLN A 153 -18.18 2.12 -1.71
N GLY A 154 -18.69 2.80 -0.69
CA GLY A 154 -19.54 3.99 -0.81
C GLY A 154 -21.02 3.68 -1.01
N MET A 155 -21.43 2.42 -1.08
CA MET A 155 -22.83 2.01 -1.29
C MET A 155 -23.37 1.20 -0.12
N THR A 156 -24.71 1.12 -0.09
CA THR A 156 -25.45 0.20 0.76
C THR A 156 -26.11 -0.85 -0.11
N CYS A 157 -25.93 -2.11 0.24
CA CYS A 157 -26.44 -3.26 -0.49
C CYS A 157 -27.32 -4.10 0.42
N GLU A 158 -28.41 -4.63 -0.12
CA GLU A 158 -29.27 -5.60 0.54
C GLU A 158 -28.89 -6.99 0.03
N ILE A 159 -28.44 -7.86 0.92
CA ILE A 159 -27.96 -9.21 0.60
C ILE A 159 -28.64 -10.21 1.54
N GLY A 160 -29.51 -11.07 0.99
CA GLY A 160 -30.31 -11.99 1.81
C GLY A 160 -31.16 -11.22 2.82
N GLN A 161 -30.96 -11.50 4.11
CA GLN A 161 -31.64 -10.82 5.23
C GLN A 161 -30.77 -9.77 5.93
N ALA A 162 -29.71 -9.30 5.26
CA ALA A 162 -28.80 -8.30 5.78
C ALA A 162 -28.75 -7.06 4.88
N LYS A 163 -28.58 -5.90 5.51
CA LYS A 163 -28.26 -4.62 4.89
C LYS A 163 -26.83 -4.23 5.25
N VAL A 164 -25.99 -4.08 4.24
CA VAL A 164 -24.55 -3.82 4.39
C VAL A 164 -24.18 -2.49 3.76
N ALA A 165 -23.60 -1.58 4.55
CA ALA A 165 -23.09 -0.30 4.07
C ALA A 165 -21.56 -0.26 4.22
N ILE A 166 -20.84 -0.13 3.10
CA ILE A 166 -19.38 -0.04 3.07
C ILE A 166 -18.98 1.41 2.88
N LYS A 167 -18.24 1.99 3.81
CA LYS A 167 -17.79 3.40 3.83
C LYS A 167 -16.27 3.45 3.78
#